data_AF-A0A8D8X2Q1-F1
#
_entry.id   AF-A0A8D8X2Q1-F1
#
_cell.length_a   1.000
_cell.length_b   1.000
_cell.length_c   1.000
_cell.angle_alpha   90.00
_cell.angle_beta   90.00
_cell.angle_gamma   90.00
#
_symmetry.space_group_name_H-M   'P 1'
#
loop_
_entity.id
_entity.type
_entity.pdbx_description
1 polymer ?
#
loop_
_entity_poly.entity_id
_entity_poly.type
_entity_poly.pdbx_seq_one_letter_code
_entity_poly.pdbx_strand_id
1 'polypeptide(L)'
;MGYGVQVMVSWLILVVSPLSILLSPSEPKPRLLCIGFALTPPFILLCASYEVFFVLVLLIHLVFWFDLECFQSNTLIHQSFLILVYLFLSFFGLGNIASVNSYDWSVVRFFISVFSPFTMLSFFLLKIFIPFLLVSCTVRAIHVACSGETHSIQAPTETVLLLVLVMCDVMGLVFLFLVRNTGSWKDIGLSISHVVIVNCITLALMCLYSVASYLVPADERRNKGSFAT
;
A
#
# COMPACT_ATOMS: atom_id res chain seq x y z
N MET A 1 -20.99 -30.66 6.65
CA MET A 1 -21.16 -29.92 5.38
C MET A 1 -20.79 -28.44 5.48
N GLY A 2 -21.15 -27.71 6.54
CA GLY A 2 -20.93 -26.26 6.63
C GLY A 2 -19.47 -25.76 6.56
N TYR A 3 -18.53 -26.41 7.25
CA TYR A 3 -17.13 -25.94 7.30
C TYR A 3 -16.41 -26.01 5.94
N GLY A 4 -16.64 -27.07 5.16
CA GLY A 4 -16.04 -27.20 3.82
C GLY A 4 -16.54 -26.14 2.84
N VAL A 5 -17.82 -25.80 2.90
CA VAL A 5 -18.41 -24.74 2.07
C VAL A 5 -17.83 -23.37 2.45
N GLN A 6 -17.69 -23.09 3.75
CA GLN A 6 -17.06 -21.85 4.22
C GLN A 6 -15.64 -21.68 3.68
N VAL A 7 -14.81 -22.72 3.76
CA VAL A 7 -13.44 -22.69 3.25
C VAL A 7 -13.41 -22.41 1.74
N MET A 8 -14.25 -23.11 0.96
CA MET A 8 -14.34 -22.88 -0.48
C MET A 8 -14.73 -21.43 -0.82
N VAL A 9 -15.72 -20.88 -0.11
CA VAL A 9 -16.18 -19.50 -0.33
C VAL A 9 -15.08 -18.50 0.03
N SER A 10 -14.36 -18.69 1.14
CA SER A 10 -13.25 -17.80 1.52
C SER A 10 -12.13 -17.79 0.49
N TRP A 11 -11.73 -18.96 -0.02
CA TRP A 11 -10.76 -19.07 -1.12
C TRP A 11 -11.25 -18.40 -2.40
N LEU A 12 -12.52 -18.59 -2.76
CA LEU A 12 -13.12 -17.95 -3.92
C LEU A 12 -13.08 -16.42 -3.79
N ILE A 13 -13.48 -15.85 -2.65
CA ILE A 13 -13.45 -14.39 -2.44
C ILE A 13 -12.01 -13.86 -2.51
N LEU A 14 -11.06 -14.56 -1.90
CA LEU A 14 -9.65 -14.16 -1.89
C LEU A 14 -9.06 -14.05 -3.30
N VAL A 15 -9.48 -14.91 -4.24
CA VAL A 15 -8.97 -14.94 -5.62
C VAL A 15 -9.81 -14.12 -6.58
N VAL A 16 -11.13 -14.27 -6.56
CA VAL A 16 -12.05 -13.63 -7.52
C VAL A 16 -12.12 -12.12 -7.31
N SER A 17 -12.04 -11.65 -6.06
CA SER A 17 -12.15 -10.22 -5.78
C SER A 17 -10.99 -9.42 -6.39
N PRO A 18 -9.70 -9.77 -6.20
CA PRO A 18 -8.60 -9.10 -6.91
C PRO A 18 -8.63 -9.28 -8.43
N LEU A 19 -9.14 -10.40 -8.94
CA LEU A 19 -9.26 -10.60 -10.40
C LEU A 19 -10.22 -9.60 -11.07
N SER A 20 -11.17 -9.02 -10.33
CA SER A 20 -12.06 -7.98 -10.85
C SER A 20 -11.32 -6.72 -11.32
N ILE A 21 -10.08 -6.50 -10.86
CA ILE A 21 -9.20 -5.40 -11.31
C ILE A 21 -8.92 -5.48 -12.81
N LEU A 22 -8.96 -6.69 -13.40
CA LEU A 22 -8.76 -6.88 -14.84
C LEU A 22 -9.90 -6.30 -15.69
N LEU A 23 -11.11 -6.19 -15.13
CA LEU A 23 -12.27 -5.57 -15.80
C LEU A 23 -12.35 -4.06 -15.55
N SER A 24 -11.37 -3.49 -14.88
CA SER A 24 -11.38 -2.09 -14.44
C SER A 24 -11.23 -1.12 -15.62
N PRO A 25 -11.91 0.04 -15.60
CA PRO A 25 -11.80 1.05 -16.65
C PRO A 25 -10.37 1.58 -16.82
N SER A 26 -10.12 2.23 -17.97
CA SER A 26 -8.81 2.84 -18.29
C SER A 26 -8.57 4.15 -17.55
N GLU A 27 -9.62 4.85 -17.11
CA GLU A 27 -9.50 6.12 -16.39
C GLU A 27 -8.87 5.92 -15.00
N PRO A 28 -7.92 6.78 -14.59
CA PRO A 28 -7.10 6.56 -13.39
C PRO A 28 -7.90 6.58 -12.09
N LYS A 29 -8.86 7.50 -11.96
CA LYS A 29 -9.70 7.66 -10.76
C LYS A 29 -10.66 6.49 -10.52
N PRO A 30 -11.54 6.11 -11.46
CA PRO A 30 -12.43 4.97 -11.26
C PRO A 30 -11.66 3.64 -11.17
N ARG A 31 -10.50 3.55 -11.83
CA ARG A 31 -9.60 2.39 -11.68
C ARG A 31 -9.05 2.26 -10.27
N LEU A 32 -8.60 3.36 -9.66
CA LEU A 32 -8.15 3.39 -8.27
C LEU A 32 -9.27 2.92 -7.31
N LEU A 33 -10.49 3.42 -7.48
CA LEU A 33 -11.63 3.00 -6.68
C LEU A 33 -11.93 1.50 -6.85
N CYS A 34 -11.88 1.00 -8.08
CA CYS A 34 -12.06 -0.42 -8.38
C CYS A 34 -10.98 -1.28 -7.70
N ILE A 35 -9.71 -0.86 -7.73
CA ILE A 35 -8.63 -1.54 -7.00
C ILE A 35 -8.91 -1.53 -5.49
N GLY A 36 -9.32 -0.40 -4.93
CA GLY A 36 -9.72 -0.26 -3.53
C GLY A 36 -10.83 -1.25 -3.14
N PHE A 37 -11.93 -1.26 -3.88
CA PHE A 37 -13.05 -2.16 -3.64
C PHE A 37 -12.71 -3.63 -3.91
N ALA A 38 -11.85 -3.93 -4.88
CA ALA A 38 -11.41 -5.29 -5.17
C ALA A 38 -10.53 -5.89 -4.07
N LEU A 39 -9.74 -5.05 -3.38
CA LEU A 39 -8.85 -5.49 -2.29
C LEU A 39 -9.54 -5.48 -0.91
N THR A 40 -10.68 -4.80 -0.80
CA THR A 40 -11.42 -4.68 0.48
C THR A 40 -11.96 -6.04 0.98
N PRO A 41 -12.63 -6.90 0.19
CA PRO A 41 -13.12 -8.20 0.67
C PRO A 41 -11.99 -9.15 1.13
N PRO A 42 -10.88 -9.31 0.38
CA PRO A 42 -9.70 -10.03 0.88
C PRO A 42 -9.19 -9.46 2.20
N PHE A 43 -9.12 -8.13 2.35
CA PHE A 43 -8.67 -7.50 3.59
C PHE A 43 -9.62 -7.78 4.75
N ILE A 44 -10.94 -7.71 4.54
CA ILE A 44 -11.95 -8.02 5.55
C ILE A 44 -11.80 -9.46 6.05
N LEU A 45 -11.60 -10.42 5.15
CA LEU A 45 -11.40 -11.82 5.51
C LEU A 45 -10.14 -12.06 6.36
N LEU A 46 -9.12 -11.22 6.19
CA LEU A 46 -7.85 -11.31 6.92
C LEU A 46 -7.84 -10.54 8.24
N CYS A 47 -8.92 -9.80 8.55
CA CYS A 47 -9.06 -8.96 9.73
C CYS A 47 -10.13 -9.51 10.68
N ALA A 48 -9.86 -9.50 11.98
CA ALA A 48 -10.80 -9.95 13.01
C ALA A 48 -11.57 -8.78 13.68
N SER A 49 -11.20 -7.53 13.39
CA SER A 49 -11.51 -6.38 14.25
C SER A 49 -11.77 -5.09 13.45
N TYR A 50 -11.71 -3.94 14.13
CA TYR A 50 -11.91 -2.58 13.62
C TYR A 50 -10.91 -2.14 12.54
N GLU A 51 -9.88 -2.94 12.26
CA GLU A 51 -8.89 -2.71 11.20
C GLU A 51 -9.57 -2.54 9.82
N VAL A 52 -10.76 -3.11 9.61
CA VAL A 52 -11.55 -2.93 8.39
C VAL A 52 -11.86 -1.46 8.11
N PHE A 53 -12.19 -0.68 9.14
CA PHE A 53 -12.48 0.74 8.99
C PHE A 53 -11.25 1.53 8.54
N PHE A 54 -10.06 1.09 8.94
CA PHE A 54 -8.82 1.75 8.55
C PHE A 54 -8.64 1.76 7.02
N VAL A 55 -8.83 0.63 6.33
CA VAL A 55 -8.66 0.58 4.87
C VAL A 55 -9.73 1.40 4.13
N LEU A 56 -10.96 1.44 4.63
CA LEU A 56 -12.01 2.29 4.04
C LEU A 56 -11.70 3.78 4.20
N VAL A 57 -11.29 4.20 5.40
CA VAL A 57 -10.89 5.59 5.67
C VAL A 57 -9.64 5.97 4.88
N LEU A 58 -8.69 5.05 4.75
CA LEU A 58 -7.49 5.21 3.94
C LEU A 58 -7.88 5.41 2.46
N LEU A 59 -8.76 4.57 1.91
CA LEU A 59 -9.23 4.70 0.52
C LEU A 59 -9.88 6.06 0.26
N ILE A 60 -10.72 6.54 1.18
CA ILE A 60 -11.35 7.86 1.09
C ILE A 60 -10.28 8.97 1.08
N HIS A 61 -9.32 8.93 2.00
CA HIS A 61 -8.23 9.92 2.05
C HIS A 61 -7.36 9.89 0.79
N LEU A 62 -7.10 8.71 0.25
CA LEU A 62 -6.29 8.53 -0.95
C LEU A 62 -6.98 9.07 -2.21
N VAL A 63 -8.29 8.89 -2.34
CA VAL A 63 -9.08 9.47 -3.43
C VAL A 63 -9.16 10.99 -3.30
N PHE A 64 -9.35 11.49 -2.08
CA PHE A 64 -9.34 12.93 -1.82
C PHE A 64 -7.97 13.55 -2.15
N TRP A 65 -6.88 12.90 -1.77
CA TRP A 65 -5.54 13.34 -2.12
C TRP A 65 -5.30 13.33 -3.63
N PHE A 66 -5.76 12.30 -4.35
CA PHE A 66 -5.70 12.27 -5.81
C PHE A 66 -6.39 13.50 -6.44
N ASP A 67 -7.60 13.82 -5.97
CA ASP A 67 -8.37 14.97 -6.48
C ASP A 67 -7.66 16.30 -6.19
N LEU A 68 -7.09 16.45 -4.98
CA LEU A 68 -6.33 17.65 -4.61
C LEU A 68 -5.07 17.83 -5.44
N GLU A 69 -4.33 16.77 -5.73
CA GLU A 69 -3.07 16.85 -6.47
C GLU A 69 -3.28 17.16 -7.96
N CYS A 70 -4.38 16.68 -8.54
CA CYS A 70 -4.76 17.07 -9.90
C CYS A 70 -5.35 18.48 -9.96
N PHE A 71 -6.00 18.97 -8.90
CA PHE A 71 -6.47 20.35 -8.84
C PHE A 71 -5.33 21.36 -8.59
N GLN A 72 -4.37 21.00 -7.73
CA GLN A 72 -3.26 21.85 -7.33
C GLN A 72 -1.95 21.06 -7.46
N SER A 73 -1.09 21.49 -8.39
CA SER A 73 0.28 20.95 -8.50
C SER A 73 1.10 21.38 -7.30
N ASN A 74 1.34 20.46 -6.35
CA ASN A 74 2.22 20.72 -5.22
C ASN A 74 3.70 20.54 -5.60
N THR A 75 4.59 21.00 -4.72
CA THR A 75 6.03 20.78 -4.91
C THR A 75 6.37 19.29 -4.76
N LEU A 76 7.41 18.83 -5.48
CA LEU A 76 7.88 17.44 -5.40
C LEU A 76 8.22 17.00 -3.97
N ILE A 77 8.74 17.94 -3.17
CA ILE A 77 9.06 17.74 -1.75
C ILE A 77 7.80 17.47 -0.94
N HIS A 78 6.75 18.27 -1.15
CA HIS A 78 5.47 18.08 -0.48
C HIS A 78 4.83 16.73 -0.84
N GLN A 79 4.82 16.38 -2.13
CA GLN A 79 4.33 15.08 -2.60
C GLN A 79 5.09 13.92 -1.96
N SER A 80 6.43 13.99 -1.97
CA SER A 80 7.28 12.93 -1.39
C SER A 80 7.06 12.79 0.12
N PHE A 81 6.90 13.92 0.82
CA PHE A 81 6.57 13.91 2.24
C PHE A 81 5.20 13.25 2.50
N LEU A 82 4.17 13.59 1.73
CA LEU A 82 2.85 12.97 1.87
C LEU A 82 2.89 11.46 1.59
N ILE A 83 3.62 11.01 0.58
CA ILE A 83 3.84 9.58 0.30
C ILE A 83 4.42 8.90 1.55
N LEU A 84 5.49 9.46 2.12
CA LEU A 84 6.12 8.93 3.31
C LEU A 84 5.16 8.88 4.50
N VAL A 85 4.36 9.94 4.72
CA VAL A 85 3.33 9.97 5.77
C VAL A 85 2.29 8.87 5.56
N TYR A 86 1.77 8.70 4.35
CA TYR A 86 0.78 7.64 4.05
C TYR A 86 1.36 6.23 4.17
N LEU A 87 2.65 6.04 3.88
CA LEU A 87 3.35 4.77 4.11
C LEU A 87 3.44 4.43 5.61
N PHE A 88 3.86 5.39 6.44
CA PHE A 88 3.88 5.17 7.89
C PHE A 88 2.49 4.99 8.47
N LEU A 89 1.51 5.75 7.97
CA LEU A 89 0.11 5.57 8.34
C LEU A 89 -0.38 4.17 7.96
N SER A 90 -0.01 3.65 6.79
CA SER A 90 -0.34 2.29 6.34
C SER A 90 0.29 1.22 7.21
N PHE A 91 1.53 1.41 7.64
CA PHE A 91 2.22 0.49 8.55
C PHE A 91 1.60 0.52 9.96
N PHE A 92 1.53 1.69 10.59
CA PHE A 92 1.09 1.81 11.98
C PHE A 92 -0.43 1.71 12.15
N GLY A 93 -1.21 2.11 11.13
CA GLY A 93 -2.67 2.09 11.17
C GLY A 93 -3.28 0.69 11.25
N LEU A 94 -2.51 -0.36 10.90
CA LEU A 94 -2.92 -1.74 11.12
C LEU A 94 -2.89 -2.16 12.60
N GLY A 95 -2.29 -1.37 13.50
CA GLY A 95 -2.35 -1.52 14.96
C GLY A 95 -1.66 -2.76 15.57
N ASN A 96 -1.39 -3.80 14.77
CA ASN A 96 -0.99 -5.13 15.24
C ASN A 96 0.48 -5.51 14.92
N ILE A 97 1.29 -4.63 14.32
CA ILE A 97 2.64 -5.00 13.87
C ILE A 97 3.66 -5.11 15.01
N ALA A 98 3.49 -4.34 16.11
CA ALA A 98 4.32 -4.47 17.31
C ALA A 98 4.16 -5.84 18.01
N SER A 99 3.15 -6.61 17.62
CA SER A 99 2.87 -7.93 18.13
C SER A 99 2.34 -8.79 16.98
N VAL A 100 3.25 -9.28 16.13
CA VAL A 100 3.01 -10.53 15.38
C VAL A 100 2.36 -11.61 16.28
N ASN A 101 2.65 -11.55 17.58
CA ASN A 101 2.06 -12.35 18.65
C ASN A 101 0.58 -12.06 18.99
N SER A 102 0.01 -10.90 18.66
CA SER A 102 -1.40 -10.55 18.89
C SER A 102 -2.27 -10.69 17.65
N TYR A 103 -1.69 -11.07 16.49
CA TYR A 103 -2.49 -11.41 15.34
C TYR A 103 -3.38 -12.61 15.67
N ASP A 104 -4.69 -12.41 15.58
CA ASP A 104 -5.65 -13.48 15.86
C ASP A 104 -5.66 -14.48 14.70
N TRP A 105 -4.91 -15.57 14.84
CA TRP A 105 -4.84 -16.67 13.88
C TRP A 105 -6.18 -17.36 13.63
N SER A 106 -7.23 -17.00 14.38
CA SER A 106 -8.60 -17.47 14.15
C SER A 106 -9.12 -17.16 12.76
N VAL A 107 -8.72 -16.03 12.16
CA VAL A 107 -9.13 -15.67 10.79
C VAL A 107 -8.53 -16.59 9.74
N VAL A 108 -7.38 -17.21 10.02
CA VAL A 108 -6.78 -18.17 9.08
C VAL A 108 -7.58 -19.48 9.03
N ARG A 109 -8.37 -19.78 10.07
CA ARG A 109 -9.26 -20.95 10.08
C ARG A 109 -10.40 -20.87 9.07
N PHE A 110 -10.64 -19.69 8.47
CA PHE A 110 -11.51 -19.55 7.30
C PHE A 110 -10.92 -20.20 6.04
N PHE A 111 -9.60 -20.42 5.98
CA PHE A 111 -8.91 -20.93 4.78
C PHE A 111 -8.35 -22.34 4.96
N ILE A 112 -7.73 -22.60 6.11
CA ILE A 112 -7.05 -23.85 6.40
C ILE A 112 -7.39 -24.32 7.82
N SER A 113 -7.66 -25.62 7.96
CA SER A 113 -7.93 -26.25 9.26
C SER A 113 -6.66 -26.75 9.94
N VAL A 114 -5.64 -27.08 9.16
CA VAL A 114 -4.36 -27.62 9.63
C VAL A 114 -3.37 -26.47 9.78
N PHE A 115 -2.64 -26.48 10.88
CA PHE A 115 -1.58 -25.50 11.13
C PHE A 115 -0.50 -25.62 10.05
N SER A 116 -0.30 -24.54 9.29
CA SER A 116 0.80 -24.41 8.34
C SER A 116 1.43 -23.02 8.49
N PRO A 117 2.64 -22.91 9.08
CA PRO A 117 3.21 -21.63 9.48
C PRO A 117 3.50 -20.72 8.27
N PHE A 118 3.89 -21.30 7.13
CA PHE A 118 4.19 -20.53 5.92
C PHE A 118 2.94 -19.89 5.29
N THR A 119 1.84 -20.63 5.20
CA THR A 119 0.56 -20.10 4.68
C THR A 119 -0.02 -19.03 5.60
N MET A 120 0.06 -19.27 6.91
CA MET A 120 -0.35 -18.31 7.95
C MET A 120 0.45 -17.00 7.85
N LEU A 121 1.77 -17.10 7.74
CA LEU A 121 2.65 -15.95 7.52
C LEU A 121 2.33 -15.24 6.20
N SER A 122 2.05 -15.99 5.12
CA SER A 122 1.69 -15.40 3.83
C SER A 122 0.41 -14.56 3.91
N PHE A 123 -0.60 -15.00 4.65
CA PHE A 123 -1.84 -14.22 4.85
C PHE A 123 -1.62 -12.97 5.68
N PHE A 124 -0.78 -13.06 6.71
CA PHE A 124 -0.37 -11.89 7.51
C PHE A 124 0.39 -10.86 6.65
N LEU A 125 1.34 -11.31 5.82
CA LEU A 125 2.06 -10.45 4.89
C LEU A 125 1.13 -9.84 3.85
N LEU A 126 0.19 -10.62 3.29
CA LEU A 126 -0.81 -10.12 2.35
C LEU A 126 -1.65 -8.99 2.98
N LYS A 127 -2.09 -9.15 4.23
CA LYS A 127 -2.79 -8.11 4.98
C LYS A 127 -1.98 -6.83 5.11
N ILE A 128 -0.67 -6.95 5.36
CA ILE A 128 0.24 -5.80 5.44
C ILE A 128 0.38 -5.12 4.08
N PHE A 129 0.55 -5.89 3.00
CA PHE A 129 0.80 -5.33 1.67
C PHE A 129 -0.39 -4.60 1.02
N ILE A 130 -1.63 -4.93 1.39
CA ILE A 130 -2.83 -4.30 0.80
C ILE A 130 -2.83 -2.76 0.93
N PRO A 131 -2.72 -2.14 2.12
CA PRO A 131 -2.69 -0.68 2.23
C PRO A 131 -1.47 -0.05 1.54
N PHE A 132 -0.30 -0.70 1.55
CA PHE A 132 0.86 -0.22 0.80
C PHE A 132 0.64 -0.24 -0.72
N LEU A 133 -0.04 -1.26 -1.23
CA LEU A 133 -0.39 -1.35 -2.64
C LEU A 133 -1.39 -0.25 -3.02
N LEU A 134 -2.34 0.09 -2.15
CA LEU A 134 -3.26 1.21 -2.38
C LEU A 134 -2.52 2.55 -2.50
N VAL A 135 -1.60 2.84 -1.58
CA VAL A 135 -0.75 4.05 -1.65
C VAL A 135 0.10 4.04 -2.93
N SER A 136 0.67 2.89 -3.31
CA SER A 136 1.47 2.79 -4.54
C SER A 136 0.62 3.05 -5.80
N CYS A 137 -0.62 2.52 -5.83
CA CYS A 137 -1.57 2.75 -6.91
C CYS A 137 -1.99 4.22 -7.01
N THR A 138 -2.13 4.94 -5.89
CA THR A 138 -2.53 6.36 -5.90
C THR A 138 -1.42 7.23 -6.44
N VAL A 139 -0.17 7.00 -6.01
CA VAL A 139 1.00 7.72 -6.54
C VAL A 139 1.11 7.52 -8.04
N ARG A 140 0.92 6.28 -8.53
CA ARG A 140 0.90 5.99 -9.95
C ARG A 140 -0.27 6.69 -10.66
N ALA A 141 -1.47 6.64 -10.09
CA ALA A 141 -2.65 7.26 -10.66
C ALA A 141 -2.50 8.78 -10.76
N ILE A 142 -1.98 9.44 -9.73
CA ILE A 142 -1.67 10.89 -9.73
C ILE A 142 -0.70 11.22 -10.85
N HIS A 143 0.43 10.48 -10.94
CA HIS A 143 1.40 10.72 -12.01
C HIS A 143 0.81 10.50 -13.41
N VAL A 144 -0.02 9.48 -13.62
CA VAL A 144 -0.64 9.23 -14.94
C VAL A 144 -1.72 10.27 -15.26
N ALA A 145 -2.54 10.67 -14.30
CA ALA A 145 -3.67 11.58 -14.49
C ALA A 145 -3.21 13.03 -14.66
N CYS A 146 -2.41 13.53 -13.71
CA CYS A 146 -2.08 14.94 -13.60
C CYS A 146 -0.91 15.35 -14.53
N SER A 147 -0.16 14.40 -15.10
CA SER A 147 0.91 14.72 -16.10
C SER A 147 0.39 15.31 -17.41
N GLY A 148 -0.91 15.19 -17.72
CA GLY A 148 -1.46 15.63 -19.00
C GLY A 148 -2.04 17.06 -19.03
N GLU A 149 -2.11 17.75 -17.88
CA GLU A 149 -2.86 19.02 -17.77
C GLU A 149 -2.01 20.26 -17.51
N THR A 150 -0.72 20.13 -17.16
CA THR A 150 0.10 21.29 -16.79
C THR A 150 1.40 21.41 -17.60
N HIS A 151 1.58 22.56 -18.25
CA HIS A 151 2.73 23.00 -19.06
C HIS A 151 3.98 23.36 -18.21
N SER A 152 4.25 22.62 -17.14
CA SER A 152 5.41 22.85 -16.27
C SER A 152 6.10 21.54 -15.93
N ILE A 153 7.34 21.39 -16.42
CA ILE A 153 8.38 20.42 -16.04
C ILE A 153 7.80 19.06 -15.62
N GLN A 154 7.68 18.17 -16.59
CA GLN A 154 7.41 16.75 -16.43
C GLN A 154 8.45 16.13 -15.48
N ALA A 155 8.14 16.09 -14.19
CA ALA A 155 8.99 15.44 -13.23
C ALA A 155 8.87 13.92 -13.45
N PRO A 156 9.98 13.21 -13.72
CA PRO A 156 9.99 11.77 -13.80
C PRO A 156 9.42 11.21 -12.49
N THR A 157 8.58 10.17 -12.58
CA THR A 157 8.08 9.49 -11.38
C THR A 157 9.21 8.94 -10.52
N GLU A 158 10.33 8.62 -11.18
CA GLU A 158 11.59 8.22 -10.56
C GLU A 158 12.11 9.29 -9.60
N THR A 159 11.96 10.58 -9.90
CA THR A 159 12.44 11.67 -9.04
C THR A 159 11.68 11.73 -7.73
N VAL A 160 10.35 11.54 -7.76
CA VAL A 160 9.53 11.53 -6.54
C VAL A 160 9.88 10.30 -5.69
N LEU A 161 10.05 9.13 -6.30
CA LEU A 161 10.46 7.91 -5.58
C LEU A 161 11.87 8.02 -5.00
N LEU A 162 12.83 8.60 -5.74
CA LEU A 162 14.17 8.86 -5.25
C LEU A 162 14.16 9.86 -4.08
N LEU A 163 13.31 10.89 -4.13
CA LEU A 163 13.20 11.84 -3.05
C LEU A 163 12.60 11.19 -1.78
N VAL A 164 11.60 10.32 -1.93
CA VAL A 164 11.07 9.50 -0.82
C VAL A 164 12.17 8.60 -0.24
N LEU A 165 12.99 7.97 -1.10
CA LEU A 165 14.13 7.15 -0.66
C LEU A 165 15.13 7.96 0.14
N VAL A 166 15.53 9.13 -0.34
CA VAL A 166 16.46 10.03 0.37
C VAL A 166 15.90 10.48 1.71
N MET A 167 14.61 10.86 1.76
CA MET A 167 13.95 11.23 3.02
C MET A 167 13.92 10.05 4.01
N CYS A 168 13.71 8.83 3.51
CA CYS A 168 13.78 7.62 4.31
C CYS A 168 15.19 7.36 4.84
N ASP A 169 16.22 7.44 3.99
CA ASP A 169 17.60 7.20 4.39
C ASP A 169 18.05 8.18 5.48
N VAL A 170 17.68 9.47 5.35
CA VAL A 170 17.96 10.49 6.38
C VAL A 170 17.31 10.11 7.72
N MET A 171 16.03 9.76 7.71
CA MET A 171 15.33 9.33 8.93
C MET A 171 15.88 8.01 9.48
N GLY A 172 16.25 7.06 8.61
CA GLY A 172 16.86 5.79 8.98
C GLY A 172 18.22 5.99 9.64
N LEU A 173 19.05 6.92 9.15
CA LEU A 173 20.29 7.33 9.77
C LEU A 173 20.07 7.95 11.15
N VAL A 174 19.06 8.82 11.30
CA VAL A 174 18.70 9.39 12.61
C VAL A 174 18.35 8.27 13.60
N PHE A 175 17.55 7.29 13.20
CA PHE A 175 17.24 6.15 14.06
C PHE A 175 18.45 5.25 14.34
N LEU A 176 19.35 5.11 13.37
CA LEU A 176 20.60 4.35 13.53
C LEU A 176 21.49 4.98 14.59
N PHE A 177 21.61 6.31 14.63
CA PHE A 177 22.33 7.02 15.69
C PHE A 177 21.61 6.96 17.05
N LEU A 178 20.30 6.75 17.06
CA LEU A 178 19.49 6.58 18.27
C LEU A 178 19.43 5.14 18.78
N VAL A 179 20.11 4.19 18.12
CA VAL A 179 20.18 2.79 18.58
C VAL A 179 20.83 2.73 19.96
N ARG A 180 20.16 2.06 20.89
CA ARG A 180 20.61 1.93 22.27
C ARG A 180 21.36 0.62 22.45
N ASN A 181 22.55 0.69 23.04
CA ASN A 181 23.36 -0.47 23.43
C ASN A 181 23.25 -0.81 24.93
N THR A 182 22.42 -0.09 25.66
CA THR A 182 22.23 -0.22 27.11
C THR A 182 20.75 -0.14 27.46
N GLY A 183 20.36 -0.73 28.60
CA GLY A 183 18.97 -0.79 29.05
C GLY A 183 18.39 -2.21 28.97
N SER A 184 17.07 -2.32 28.97
CA SER A 184 16.41 -3.63 28.89
C SER A 184 16.57 -4.25 27.49
N TRP A 185 16.57 -5.57 27.39
CA TRP A 185 16.57 -6.30 26.11
C TRP A 185 15.44 -5.85 25.18
N LYS A 186 14.29 -5.49 25.76
CA LYS A 186 13.14 -4.96 25.02
C LYS A 186 13.44 -3.60 24.39
N ASP A 187 14.07 -2.69 25.13
CA ASP A 187 14.38 -1.33 24.63
C ASP A 187 15.44 -1.37 23.54
N ILE A 188 16.44 -2.24 23.69
CA ILE A 188 17.46 -2.49 22.66
C ILE A 188 16.77 -3.03 21.40
N GLY A 189 15.93 -4.07 21.55
CA GLY A 189 15.17 -4.65 20.44
C GLY A 189 14.24 -3.66 19.74
N LEU A 190 13.58 -2.77 20.48
CA LEU A 190 12.73 -1.71 19.92
C LEU A 190 13.54 -0.69 19.11
N SER A 191 14.70 -0.27 19.62
CA SER A 191 15.56 0.67 18.89
C SER A 191 16.05 0.10 17.56
N ILE A 192 16.40 -1.19 17.53
CA ILE A 192 16.78 -1.92 16.29
C ILE A 192 15.57 -2.06 15.37
N SER A 193 14.40 -2.39 15.92
CA SER A 193 13.17 -2.58 15.15
C SER A 193 12.78 -1.30 14.41
N HIS A 194 12.91 -0.12 15.00
CA HIS A 194 12.61 1.15 14.34
C HIS A 194 13.44 1.36 13.06
N VAL A 195 14.74 1.04 13.09
CA VAL A 195 15.63 1.14 11.92
C VAL A 195 15.21 0.15 10.84
N VAL A 196 14.91 -1.10 11.23
CA VAL A 196 14.49 -2.15 10.28
C VAL A 196 13.16 -1.80 9.63
N ILE A 197 12.18 -1.32 10.42
CA ILE A 197 10.85 -0.96 9.94
C ILE A 197 10.92 0.14 8.88
N VAL A 198 11.67 1.21 9.15
CA VAL A 198 11.83 2.33 8.21
C VAL A 198 12.39 1.87 6.86
N ASN A 199 13.45 1.05 6.89
CA ASN A 199 14.05 0.51 5.67
C ASN A 199 13.12 -0.48 4.94
N CYS A 200 12.41 -1.34 5.68
CA CYS A 200 11.49 -2.32 5.11
C CYS A 200 10.29 -1.65 4.42
N ILE A 201 9.72 -0.60 5.02
CA ILE A 201 8.59 0.15 4.44
C ILE A 201 8.98 0.76 3.10
N THR A 202 10.18 1.34 3.02
CA THR A 202 10.65 2.01 1.80
C THR A 202 11.00 1.01 0.70
N LEU A 203 11.61 -0.12 1.04
CA LEU A 203 11.82 -1.21 0.08
C LEU A 203 10.49 -1.80 -0.41
N ALA A 204 9.50 -1.95 0.47
CA ALA A 204 8.17 -2.41 0.10
C ALA A 204 7.49 -1.46 -0.90
N LEU A 205 7.61 -0.14 -0.72
CA LEU A 205 7.11 0.84 -1.68
C LEU A 205 7.72 0.63 -3.07
N MET A 206 9.04 0.50 -3.18
CA MET A 206 9.70 0.35 -4.49
C MET A 206 9.24 -0.91 -5.23
N CYS A 207 9.09 -2.02 -4.50
CA CYS A 207 8.57 -3.26 -5.04
C CYS A 207 7.11 -3.12 -5.48
N LEU A 208 6.26 -2.57 -4.61
CA LEU A 208 4.83 -2.42 -4.87
C LEU A 208 4.51 -1.34 -5.90
N TYR A 209 5.36 -0.33 -6.06
CA TYR A 209 5.24 0.65 -7.13
C TYR A 209 5.40 -0.01 -8.51
N SER A 210 6.31 -0.99 -8.63
CA SER A 210 6.43 -1.79 -9.86
C SER A 210 5.12 -2.53 -10.14
N VAL A 211 4.52 -3.17 -9.14
CA VAL A 211 3.20 -3.81 -9.26
C VAL A 211 2.12 -2.80 -9.64
N ALA A 212 2.10 -1.63 -9.01
CA ALA A 212 1.16 -0.56 -9.28
C ALA A 212 1.29 -0.01 -10.71
N SER A 213 2.50 0.01 -11.28
CA SER A 213 2.73 0.44 -12.66
C SER A 213 2.08 -0.49 -13.69
N TYR A 214 2.03 -1.80 -13.40
CA TYR A 214 1.27 -2.77 -14.18
C TYR A 214 -0.23 -2.65 -13.92
N LEU A 215 -0.61 -2.40 -12.66
CA LEU A 215 -2.01 -2.28 -12.27
C LEU A 215 -2.66 -1.01 -12.81
N VAL A 216 -1.93 0.09 -12.95
CA VAL A 216 -2.38 1.38 -13.50
C VAL A 216 -1.45 1.77 -14.66
N PRO A 217 -1.72 1.24 -15.87
CA PRO A 217 -0.93 1.54 -17.05
C PRO A 217 -1.11 3.00 -17.47
N ALA A 218 -0.06 3.60 -18.02
CA ALA A 218 -0.17 4.90 -18.65
C ALA A 218 -0.91 4.76 -19.98
N ASP A 219 -1.94 5.57 -20.22
CA ASP A 219 -2.69 5.51 -21.49
C ASP A 219 -1.89 6.16 -22.63
N GLU A 220 -1.24 5.34 -23.46
CA GLU A 220 -0.49 5.80 -24.64
C GLU A 220 -1.36 6.52 -25.68
N ARG A 221 -2.69 6.38 -25.63
CA ARG A 221 -3.58 6.98 -26.65
C ARG A 221 -3.63 8.51 -26.58
N ARG A 222 -3.38 9.12 -25.42
CA ARG A 222 -3.37 10.59 -25.25
C ARG A 222 -2.21 11.25 -26.02
N ASN A 223 -1.09 10.53 -26.20
CA ASN A 223 0.08 11.04 -26.95
C ASN A 223 -0.10 11.01 -28.48
N LYS A 224 -0.89 10.07 -29.02
CA LYS A 224 -1.12 10.00 -30.48
C LYS A 224 -2.13 11.03 -31.00
N GLY A 225 -3.06 11.49 -30.16
CA GLY A 225 -4.02 12.54 -30.52
C GLY A 225 -3.39 13.93 -30.70
N SER A 226 -2.28 14.22 -30.02
CA SER A 226 -1.59 15.52 -30.11
C SER A 226 -0.70 15.67 -31.35
N PHE A 227 -0.41 14.58 -32.07
CA PHE A 227 0.37 14.60 -33.31
C PHE A 227 -0.51 14.54 -34.58
N ALA A 228 -1.84 14.48 -34.42
CA ALA A 228 -2.79 14.31 -35.52
C ALA A 228 -3.60 15.59 -35.85
N THR A 229 -3.22 16.73 -35.28
CA THR A 229 -3.77 18.08 -35.56
C THR A 229 -2.64 19.05 -35.80
#